data_AF-A0A955FFC4-F1
#
_entry.id   AF-A0A955FFC4-F1
#
_cell.length_a   1.000
_cell.length_b   1.000
_cell.length_c   1.000
_cell.angle_alpha   90.00
_cell.angle_beta   90.00
_cell.angle_gamma   90.00
#
_symmetry.space_group_name_H-M   'P 1'
#
loop_
_entity.id
_entity.type
_entity.pdbx_description
1 polymer ?
#
loop_
_entity_poly.entity_id
_entity_poly.type
_entity_poly.pdbx_seq_one_letter_code
_entity_poly.pdbx_strand_id
1 'polypeptide(L)'
;MPKPKNKKANKLSTLEIDSVFIFKIILFVVLGSQWLHILDTNTNKQYPLPIGAIISVAFAMHDHFKIDRKIDYSIIILAMFVGFWLPMGTTIIR
;
A
#
# COMPACT_ATOMS: atom_id res chain seq x y z
N MET A 1 0.54 -48.71 19.64
CA MET A 1 -0.18 -48.27 18.43
C MET A 1 -0.18 -46.74 18.38
N PRO A 2 0.48 -46.07 17.42
CA PRO A 2 0.44 -44.61 17.32
C PRO A 2 -0.79 -44.17 16.53
N LYS A 3 -1.62 -43.31 17.12
CA LYS A 3 -2.81 -42.72 16.48
C LYS A 3 -2.38 -41.69 15.41
N PRO A 4 -2.99 -41.67 14.22
CA PRO A 4 -2.65 -40.71 13.17
C PRO A 4 -3.14 -39.31 13.55
N LYS A 5 -2.21 -38.37 13.72
CA LYS A 5 -2.49 -36.97 14.06
C LYS A 5 -3.02 -36.24 12.82
N ASN A 6 -4.30 -35.88 12.85
CA ASN A 6 -5.03 -35.26 11.75
C ASN A 6 -4.48 -33.86 11.42
N LYS A 7 -3.73 -33.73 10.31
CA LYS A 7 -3.03 -32.49 9.86
C LYS A 7 -3.92 -31.50 9.08
N LYS A 8 -5.26 -31.57 9.16
CA LYS A 8 -6.13 -30.76 8.29
C LYS A 8 -6.52 -29.37 8.84
N ALA A 9 -6.42 -29.13 10.14
CA ALA A 9 -6.87 -27.88 10.75
C ALA A 9 -5.94 -26.67 10.52
N ASN A 10 -4.65 -26.89 10.23
CA ASN A 10 -3.69 -25.78 10.07
C ASN A 10 -3.75 -25.08 8.71
N LYS A 11 -4.34 -25.69 7.68
CA LYS A 11 -4.35 -25.10 6.32
C LYS A 11 -5.30 -23.90 6.19
N LEU A 12 -6.42 -23.91 6.91
CA LEU A 12 -7.38 -22.80 6.87
C LEU A 12 -6.80 -21.53 7.52
N SER A 13 -6.15 -21.67 8.68
CA SER A 13 -5.53 -20.55 9.39
C SER A 13 -4.42 -19.87 8.56
N THR A 14 -3.61 -20.64 7.81
CA THR A 14 -2.62 -20.07 6.90
C THR A 14 -3.25 -19.33 5.71
N LEU A 15 -4.35 -19.84 5.15
CA LEU A 15 -5.02 -19.20 4.01
C LEU A 15 -5.70 -17.86 4.39
N GLU A 16 -6.23 -17.76 5.61
CA GLU A 16 -6.80 -16.50 6.13
C GLU A 16 -5.72 -15.43 6.30
N ILE A 17 -4.54 -15.80 6.81
CA ILE A 17 -3.38 -14.90 6.94
C ILE A 17 -2.90 -14.41 5.55
N ASP A 18 -2.87 -15.29 4.55
CA ASP A 18 -2.48 -14.93 3.18
C ASP A 18 -3.45 -13.94 2.53
N SER A 19 -4.75 -14.11 2.75
CA SER A 19 -5.77 -13.22 2.17
C SER A 19 -5.69 -11.80 2.74
N VAL A 20 -5.48 -11.67 4.04
CA VAL A 20 -5.27 -10.37 4.71
C VAL A 20 -3.99 -9.71 4.21
N PHE A 21 -2.92 -10.48 4.02
CA PHE A 21 -1.67 -9.98 3.46
C PHE A 21 -1.86 -9.42 2.05
N ILE A 22 -2.51 -10.15 1.15
CA ILE A 22 -2.80 -9.69 -0.21
C ILE A 22 -3.65 -8.43 -0.20
N PHE A 23 -4.69 -8.38 0.65
CA PHE A 23 -5.52 -7.19 0.80
C PHE A 23 -4.69 -5.97 1.24
N LYS A 24 -3.79 -6.15 2.22
CA LYS A 24 -2.89 -5.10 2.69
C LYS A 24 -1.97 -4.59 1.58
N ILE A 25 -1.42 -5.47 0.76
CA ILE A 25 -0.62 -5.09 -0.43
C ILE A 25 -1.45 -4.22 -1.37
N ILE A 26 -2.64 -4.66 -1.74
CA ILE A 26 -3.52 -3.93 -2.65
C ILE A 26 -3.85 -2.55 -2.07
N LEU A 27 -4.17 -2.49 -0.78
CA LEU A 27 -4.43 -1.23 -0.07
C LEU A 27 -3.25 -0.26 -0.20
N PHE A 28 -2.02 -0.71 0.04
CA PHE A 28 -0.82 0.12 -0.09
C PHE A 28 -0.50 0.52 -1.52
N VAL A 29 -0.81 -0.32 -2.51
CA VAL A 29 -0.67 0.07 -3.92
C VAL A 29 -1.66 1.16 -4.29
N VAL A 30 -2.94 0.99 -3.92
CA VAL A 30 -4.00 1.96 -4.22
C VAL A 30 -3.73 3.28 -3.52
N LEU A 31 -3.43 3.25 -2.22
CA LEU A 31 -3.15 4.46 -1.45
C LEU A 31 -1.81 5.08 -1.85
N GLY A 32 -0.75 4.28 -1.98
CA GLY A 32 0.61 4.76 -2.27
C GLY A 32 0.77 5.41 -3.64
N SER A 33 -0.09 5.05 -4.59
CA SER A 33 -0.09 5.60 -5.95
C SER A 33 -0.85 6.92 -6.08
N GLN A 34 -1.49 7.43 -5.03
CA GLN A 34 -2.24 8.70 -5.10
C GLN A 34 -1.30 9.92 -5.04
N TRP A 35 -1.38 10.77 -6.06
CA TRP A 35 -0.68 12.05 -6.11
C TRP A 35 -1.65 13.23 -6.03
N LEU A 36 -1.21 14.30 -5.37
CA LEU A 36 -1.87 15.59 -5.42
C LEU A 36 -1.08 16.51 -6.34
N HIS A 37 -1.72 16.97 -7.41
CA HIS A 37 -1.13 17.93 -8.32
C HIS A 37 -1.72 19.31 -8.06
N ILE A 38 -0.89 20.25 -7.65
CA ILE A 38 -1.29 21.65 -7.46
C ILE A 38 -0.90 22.42 -8.72
N LEU A 39 -1.90 22.92 -9.45
CA LEU A 39 -1.71 23.78 -10.61
C LEU A 39 -1.87 25.24 -10.17
N ASP A 40 -0.84 26.04 -10.39
CA ASP A 40 -0.89 27.49 -10.23
C ASP A 40 -1.19 28.14 -11.58
N THR A 41 -2.38 28.74 -11.70
CA THR A 41 -2.89 29.35 -12.94
C THR A 41 -2.10 30.60 -13.33
N ASN A 42 -1.51 31.31 -12.36
CA ASN A 42 -0.76 32.54 -12.63
C ASN A 42 0.64 32.23 -13.15
N THR A 43 1.26 31.18 -12.62
CA THR A 43 2.65 30.82 -12.94
C THR A 43 2.74 29.65 -13.93
N ASN A 44 1.62 29.02 -14.26
CA ASN A 44 1.49 27.80 -15.09
C ASN A 44 2.43 26.67 -14.64
N LYS A 45 2.68 26.57 -13.32
CA LYS A 45 3.54 25.56 -12.70
C LYS A 45 2.69 24.48 -12.05
N GLN A 46 3.18 23.24 -12.12
CA GLN A 46 2.56 22.09 -11.48
C GLN A 46 3.49 21.54 -10.40
N TYR A 47 2.95 21.36 -9.19
CA TYR A 47 3.67 20.79 -8.05
C TYR A 47 3.04 19.45 -7.67
N PRO A 48 3.68 18.31 -8.02
CA PRO A 48 3.22 16.99 -7.63
C PRO A 48 3.66 16.66 -6.20
N LEU A 49 2.71 16.30 -5.34
CA LEU A 49 2.94 15.89 -3.96
C LEU A 49 2.46 14.44 -3.76
N PRO A 50 3.31 13.51 -3.29
CA PRO A 50 2.97 12.11 -3.13
C PRO A 50 2.19 11.87 -1.81
N ILE A 51 1.03 12.50 -1.67
CA ILE A 51 0.24 12.45 -0.44
C ILE A 51 -0.18 11.00 -0.11
N GLY A 52 -0.49 10.22 -1.13
CA GLY A 52 -0.84 8.81 -0.99
C GLY A 52 0.26 7.97 -0.36
N ALA A 53 1.51 8.19 -0.75
CA ALA A 53 2.66 7.51 -0.18
C ALA A 53 2.86 7.88 1.29
N ILE A 54 2.74 9.16 1.64
CA ILE A 54 2.87 9.63 3.03
C ILE A 54 1.80 8.98 3.92
N ILE A 55 0.55 8.95 3.47
CA ILE A 55 -0.56 8.32 4.21
C ILE A 55 -0.30 6.81 4.36
N SER A 56 0.16 6.15 3.30
CA SER A 56 0.44 4.70 3.32
C SER A 56 1.57 4.36 4.28
N VAL A 57 2.63 5.17 4.35
CA VAL A 57 3.72 5.01 5.32
C VAL A 57 3.20 5.18 6.74
N ALA A 58 2.39 6.20 7.01
CA ALA A 58 1.80 6.39 8.33
C ALA A 58 0.95 5.18 8.76
N PHE A 59 0.19 4.60 7.83
CA PHE A 59 -0.58 3.40 8.06
C PHE A 59 0.32 2.18 8.35
N ALA A 60 1.38 1.99 7.55
CA ALA A 60 2.38 0.93 7.76
C ALA A 60 3.15 1.07 9.08
N MET A 61 3.33 2.29 9.60
CA MET A 61 4.00 2.53 10.89
C MET A 61 3.14 2.11 12.08
N HIS A 62 1.84 2.39 12.04
CA HIS A 62 0.89 2.07 13.10
C HIS A 62 0.53 0.58 13.13
N ASP A 63 0.68 -0.10 12.00
CA ASP A 63 0.33 -1.49 11.86
C ASP A 63 1.34 -2.41 12.58
N HIS A 64 0.86 -3.17 13.55
CA HIS A 64 1.69 -4.07 14.38
C HIS A 64 1.75 -5.52 13.83
N PHE A 65 1.32 -5.75 12.58
CA PHE A 65 1.33 -7.07 11.98
C PHE A 65 2.77 -7.58 11.84
N LYS A 66 2.96 -8.89 12.08
CA LYS A 66 4.25 -9.59 12.06
C LYS A 66 4.89 -9.73 10.66
N ILE A 67 4.40 -8.97 9.69
CA ILE A 67 4.93 -8.91 8.32
C ILE A 67 6.21 -8.08 8.35
N ASP A 68 7.18 -8.46 7.52
CA ASP A 68 8.43 -7.70 7.41
C ASP A 68 8.15 -6.31 6.84
N ARG A 69 8.36 -5.26 7.66
CA ARG A 69 8.12 -3.85 7.31
C ARG A 69 8.86 -3.44 6.03
N LYS A 70 9.93 -4.15 5.67
CA LYS A 70 10.68 -3.93 4.42
C LYS A 70 9.82 -4.14 3.18
N ILE A 71 8.92 -5.13 3.20
CA ILE A 71 8.02 -5.42 2.07
C ILE A 71 7.01 -4.28 1.92
N ASP A 72 6.41 -3.85 3.03
CA ASP A 72 5.44 -2.74 3.05
C ASP A 72 6.05 -1.46 2.45
N TYR A 73 7.23 -1.05 2.92
CA TYR A 73 7.89 0.14 2.39
C TYR A 73 8.31 -0.02 0.92
N SER A 74 8.77 -1.20 0.52
CA SER A 74 9.13 -1.46 -0.88
C SER A 74 7.92 -1.29 -1.80
N ILE A 75 6.76 -1.83 -1.40
CA ILE A 75 5.51 -1.71 -2.16
C ILE A 75 5.05 -0.26 -2.22
N ILE A 76 5.10 0.48 -1.12
CA ILE A 76 4.71 1.90 -1.09
C ILE A 76 5.61 2.74 -2.00
N ILE A 77 6.93 2.54 -1.95
CA ILE A 77 7.88 3.25 -2.83
C ILE A 77 7.61 2.91 -4.29
N LEU A 78 7.38 1.63 -4.60
CA LEU A 78 7.08 1.18 -5.96
C LEU A 78 5.76 1.79 -6.46
N ALA A 79 4.72 1.79 -5.63
CA ALA A 79 3.41 2.37 -5.94
C ALA A 79 3.50 3.88 -6.14
N MET A 80 4.27 4.59 -5.31
CA MET A 80 4.54 6.02 -5.46
C MET A 80 5.24 6.30 -6.80
N PHE A 81 6.31 5.55 -7.09
CA PHE A 81 7.10 5.73 -8.29
C PHE A 81 6.30 5.44 -9.57
N VAL A 82 5.55 4.33 -9.60
CA VAL A 82 4.68 4.00 -10.72
C VAL A 82 3.56 5.03 -10.83
N GLY A 83 2.91 5.37 -9.73
CA GLY A 83 1.82 6.35 -9.68
C GLY A 83 2.21 7.75 -10.18
N PHE A 84 3.48 8.14 -10.05
CA PHE A 84 3.99 9.42 -10.56
C PHE A 84 3.82 9.58 -12.07
N TRP A 85 3.98 8.48 -12.82
CA TRP A 85 3.92 8.49 -14.28
C TRP A 85 2.50 8.34 -14.82
N LEU A 86 1.56 7.94 -13.98
CA LEU A 86 0.15 7.87 -14.35
C LEU A 86 -0.58 9.13 -13.86
N PRO A 87 -1.67 9.54 -14.53
CA PRO A 87 -2.54 10.62 -14.05
C PRO A 87 -3.40 10.11 -12.87
N MET A 88 -2.75 9.61 -11.82
CA MET A 88 -3.38 9.02 -10.65
C MET A 88 -3.47 10.03 -9.51
N GLY A 89 -4.68 10.23 -9.00
CA GLY A 89 -4.95 11.10 -7.87
C GLY A 89 -5.76 12.33 -8.26
N THR A 90 -5.52 13.44 -7.56
CA THR A 90 -6.37 14.64 -7.66
C THR A 90 -5.56 15.86 -8.05
N THR A 91 -6.22 16.74 -8.81
CA THR A 91 -5.63 17.98 -9.28
C THR A 91 -6.42 19.14 -8.69
N ILE A 92 -5.73 20.01 -7.95
CA ILE A 92 -6.32 21.24 -7.41
C ILE A 92 -5.78 22.41 -8.23
N ILE A 93 -6.70 23.22 -8.74
CA ILE A 93 -6.40 24.43 -9.52
C ILE A 93 -6.50 25.63 -8.57
N ARG A 94 -5.47 26.47 -8.55
CA ARG A 94 -5.41 27.69 -7.76
C ARG A 94 -4.97 28.89 -8.59
#